data_AF-A0A537WFC0-F1
#
_entry.id   AF-A0A537WFC0-F1
#
_cell.length_a   1.000
_cell.length_b   1.000
_cell.length_c   1.000
_cell.angle_alpha   90.00
_cell.angle_beta   90.00
_cell.angle_gamma   90.00
#
_symmetry.space_group_name_H-M   'P 1'
#
loop_
_entity.id
_entity.type
_entity.pdbx_description
1 polymer ?
#
loop_
_entity_poly.entity_id
_entity_poly.type
_entity_poly.pdbx_seq_one_letter_code
_entity_poly.pdbx_strand_id
1 'polypeptide(L)'
;MLLTIAMTLLPWGVAQAQLPGKQVVGGQVHSALAQANPGGAWCFVGRGLSIFEASANGSQAAISLPEVFYFDGTTYYLLNGLSHLTFTSPTGGTIKFRYTDYPVAVTIPAFTNYSEVAGESANLTVVNFSINFTSGTNSSNCTLPVTIKYEIN
;
A
#
# COMPACT_ATOMS: atom_id res chain seq x y z
N MET A 1 4.51 19.05 -46.60
CA MET A 1 4.70 18.15 -45.44
C MET A 1 4.78 19.02 -44.20
N LEU A 2 3.68 19.16 -43.46
CA LEU A 2 3.71 19.70 -42.10
C LEU A 2 3.15 18.63 -41.17
N LEU A 3 3.98 18.25 -40.21
CA LEU A 3 3.77 17.22 -39.21
C LEU A 3 2.53 17.57 -38.35
N THR A 4 1.48 16.78 -38.44
CA THR A 4 0.37 16.83 -37.48
C THR A 4 0.83 16.06 -36.25
N ILE A 5 1.17 16.77 -35.17
CA ILE A 5 1.42 16.15 -33.87
C ILE A 5 0.05 15.70 -33.35
N ALA A 6 -0.25 14.42 -33.49
CA ALA A 6 -1.38 13.80 -32.81
C ALA A 6 -1.06 13.79 -31.31
N MET A 7 -1.63 14.73 -30.56
CA MET A 7 -1.81 14.58 -29.11
C MET A 7 -2.74 13.39 -28.89
N THR A 8 -2.17 12.21 -28.73
CA THR A 8 -2.88 11.08 -28.16
C THR A 8 -3.27 11.47 -26.74
N LEU A 9 -4.55 11.80 -26.55
CA LEU A 9 -5.22 11.80 -25.25
C LEU A 9 -4.98 10.41 -24.64
N LEU A 10 -3.96 10.30 -23.79
CA LEU A 10 -3.76 9.11 -22.97
C LEU A 10 -5.05 8.92 -22.17
N PRO A 11 -5.70 7.74 -22.23
CA PRO A 11 -6.87 7.48 -21.42
C PRO A 11 -6.48 7.76 -19.98
N TRP A 12 -7.28 8.60 -19.33
CA TRP A 12 -7.06 9.01 -17.96
C TRP A 12 -6.83 7.74 -17.14
N GLY A 13 -5.61 7.62 -16.61
CA GLY A 13 -5.15 6.39 -15.97
C GLY A 13 -6.16 5.97 -14.93
N VAL A 14 -6.86 4.88 -15.22
CA VAL A 14 -7.69 4.19 -14.23
C VAL A 14 -6.80 3.87 -13.03
N ALA A 15 -7.30 4.15 -11.84
CA ALA A 15 -6.61 3.89 -10.58
C ALA A 15 -6.34 2.37 -10.50
N GLN A 16 -5.07 1.92 -10.59
CA GLN A 16 -4.81 0.50 -10.85
C GLN A 16 -3.53 -0.08 -10.26
N ALA A 17 -3.70 -1.22 -9.61
CA ALA A 17 -2.72 -2.28 -9.57
C ALA A 17 -2.47 -2.88 -10.97
N GLN A 18 -1.23 -3.26 -11.24
CA GLN A 18 -0.75 -3.74 -12.56
C GLN A 18 -0.44 -5.24 -12.57
N LEU A 19 -0.15 -5.83 -11.41
CA LEU A 19 -0.02 -7.26 -11.20
C LEU A 19 -1.25 -7.99 -11.76
N PRO A 20 -1.07 -9.18 -12.36
CA PRO A 20 -2.16 -9.89 -13.03
C PRO A 20 -3.40 -10.01 -12.15
N GLY A 21 -4.51 -9.42 -12.59
CA GLY A 21 -5.78 -9.53 -11.89
C GLY A 21 -6.29 -10.97 -11.89
N LYS A 22 -7.03 -11.35 -10.82
CA LYS A 22 -7.57 -12.71 -10.60
C LYS A 22 -6.53 -13.82 -10.39
N GLN A 23 -5.29 -13.44 -10.07
CA GLN A 23 -4.26 -14.38 -9.64
C GLN A 23 -3.76 -13.97 -8.27
N VAL A 24 -3.65 -14.94 -7.37
CA VAL A 24 -2.96 -14.77 -6.10
C VAL A 24 -1.47 -14.96 -6.36
N VAL A 25 -0.67 -13.92 -6.13
CA VAL A 25 0.79 -13.99 -6.16
C VAL A 25 1.36 -13.96 -4.76
N GLY A 26 2.36 -14.81 -4.51
CA GLY A 26 3.08 -14.88 -3.26
C GLY A 26 4.26 -13.92 -3.25
N GLY A 27 4.60 -13.40 -2.07
CA GLY A 27 5.70 -12.47 -1.92
C GLY A 27 6.22 -12.36 -0.50
N GLN A 28 7.16 -11.44 -0.31
CA GLN A 28 7.79 -11.17 0.97
C GLN A 28 7.88 -9.68 1.25
N VAL A 29 7.37 -9.28 2.41
CA VAL A 29 7.44 -7.91 2.93
C VAL A 29 8.83 -7.65 3.50
N HIS A 30 9.41 -6.50 3.17
CA HIS A 30 10.61 -5.99 3.83
C HIS A 30 10.23 -5.23 5.10
N SER A 31 10.98 -5.44 6.18
CA SER A 31 10.70 -4.74 7.43
C SER A 31 11.00 -3.25 7.33
N ALA A 32 10.13 -2.41 7.89
CA ALA A 32 10.37 -0.98 7.98
C ALA A 32 9.79 -0.40 9.27
N LEU A 33 10.44 0.64 9.77
CA LEU A 33 10.02 1.43 10.92
C LEU A 33 10.02 2.90 10.51
N ALA A 34 8.96 3.62 10.86
CA ALA A 34 8.88 5.06 10.74
C ALA A 34 8.47 5.68 12.07
N GLN A 35 8.98 6.87 12.34
CA GLN A 35 8.61 7.67 13.51
C GLN A 35 8.32 9.09 13.03
N ALA A 36 7.26 9.69 13.56
CA ALA A 36 6.90 11.07 13.26
C ALA A 36 7.97 12.04 13.80
N ASN A 37 8.35 11.83 15.05
CA ASN A 37 9.36 12.57 15.81
C ASN A 37 9.98 11.62 16.86
N PRO A 38 11.20 11.87 17.36
CA PRO A 38 11.78 11.08 18.46
C PRO A 38 10.85 11.00 19.67
N GLY A 39 10.48 9.79 20.09
CA GLY A 39 9.57 9.55 21.21
C GLY A 39 8.08 9.79 20.92
N GLY A 40 7.73 10.17 19.68
CA GLY A 40 6.34 10.38 19.25
C GLY A 40 5.69 9.14 18.65
N ALA A 41 4.64 9.37 17.87
CA ALA A 41 3.96 8.32 17.12
C ALA A 41 4.92 7.58 16.19
N TRP A 42 4.74 6.26 16.09
CA TRP A 42 5.55 5.40 15.24
C TRP A 42 4.74 4.28 14.65
N CYS A 43 5.24 3.70 13.56
CA CYS A 43 4.58 2.65 12.83
C CYS A 43 5.63 1.70 12.26
N PHE A 44 5.28 0.43 12.20
CA PHE A 44 6.19 -0.64 11.83
C PHE A 44 5.48 -1.64 10.93
N VAL A 45 6.21 -2.18 9.97
CA VAL A 45 5.86 -3.41 9.29
C VAL A 45 6.99 -4.42 9.45
N GLY A 46 6.64 -5.64 9.84
CA GLY A 46 7.57 -6.75 9.99
C GLY A 46 7.90 -7.42 8.66
N ARG A 47 9.03 -8.12 8.63
CA ARG A 47 9.36 -9.02 7.52
C ARG A 47 8.50 -10.27 7.60
N GLY A 48 7.94 -10.70 6.48
CA GLY A 48 7.19 -11.95 6.43
C GLY A 48 6.53 -12.18 5.08
N LEU A 49 5.77 -13.27 4.99
CA LEU A 49 5.05 -13.62 3.76
C LEU A 49 3.93 -12.62 3.47
N SER A 50 3.71 -12.37 2.18
CA SER A 50 2.60 -11.59 1.65
C SER A 50 1.90 -12.37 0.55
N ILE A 51 0.61 -12.14 0.40
CA ILE A 51 -0.14 -12.43 -0.81
C ILE A 51 -0.66 -11.13 -1.42
N PHE A 52 -0.84 -11.12 -2.73
CA PHE A 52 -1.50 -10.05 -3.45
C PHE A 52 -2.45 -10.61 -4.49
N GLU A 53 -3.64 -10.02 -4.57
CA GLU A 53 -4.63 -10.33 -5.58
C GLU A 53 -5.33 -9.04 -6.02
N ALA A 54 -5.06 -8.61 -7.25
CA ALA A 54 -5.76 -7.48 -7.85
C ALA A 54 -7.11 -7.87 -8.44
N SER A 55 -8.08 -6.96 -8.38
CA SER A 55 -9.30 -7.06 -9.15
C SER A 55 -8.99 -7.04 -10.66
N ALA A 56 -9.92 -7.54 -11.48
CA ALA A 56 -9.73 -7.62 -12.93
C ALA A 56 -9.44 -6.26 -13.60
N ASN A 57 -9.92 -5.18 -12.99
CA ASN A 57 -9.74 -3.80 -13.43
C ASN A 57 -8.73 -3.03 -12.56
N GLY A 58 -7.95 -3.71 -11.70
CA GLY A 58 -6.93 -3.17 -10.81
C GLY A 58 -7.37 -2.13 -9.77
N SER A 59 -8.64 -1.74 -9.73
CA SER A 59 -9.14 -0.68 -8.84
C SER A 59 -9.18 -1.10 -7.37
N GLN A 60 -9.03 -2.39 -7.09
CA GLN A 60 -8.93 -2.95 -5.76
C GLN A 60 -7.85 -4.03 -5.73
N ALA A 61 -7.25 -4.24 -4.56
CA ALA A 61 -6.39 -5.39 -4.33
C ALA A 61 -6.52 -5.89 -2.90
N ALA A 62 -6.49 -7.21 -2.71
CA ALA A 62 -6.27 -7.82 -1.40
C ALA A 62 -4.76 -7.99 -1.19
N ILE A 63 -4.28 -7.64 -0.01
CA ILE A 63 -2.87 -7.72 0.38
C ILE A 63 -2.75 -8.26 1.81
N SER A 64 -1.81 -9.15 2.09
CA SER A 64 -1.55 -9.58 3.47
C SER A 64 -0.28 -8.97 4.04
N LEU A 65 -0.36 -8.35 5.21
CA LEU A 65 0.81 -7.81 5.91
C LEU A 65 1.05 -8.63 7.18
N PRO A 66 2.26 -9.19 7.37
CA PRO A 66 2.53 -10.19 8.42
C PRO A 66 2.42 -9.62 9.83
N GLU A 67 2.95 -8.41 10.03
CA GLU A 67 2.98 -7.72 11.31
C GLU A 67 2.96 -6.22 11.02
N VAL A 68 1.87 -5.53 11.38
CA VAL A 68 1.77 -4.08 11.22
C VAL A 68 1.41 -3.50 12.58
N PHE A 69 2.20 -2.55 13.04
CA PHE A 69 1.91 -1.78 14.25
C PHE A 69 1.77 -0.31 13.92
N TYR A 70 0.86 0.33 14.63
CA TYR A 70 0.80 1.77 14.76
C TYR A 70 0.68 2.13 16.25
N PHE A 71 1.53 3.04 16.71
CA PHE A 71 1.44 3.68 18.00
C PHE A 71 1.21 5.17 17.78
N ASP A 72 0.08 5.71 18.25
CA ASP A 72 -0.28 7.12 18.05
C ASP A 72 0.37 8.09 19.05
N GLY A 73 1.19 7.56 19.97
CA GLY A 73 1.74 8.29 21.12
C GLY A 73 1.07 7.91 22.45
N THR A 74 -0.09 7.25 22.41
CA THR A 74 -0.85 6.82 23.59
C THR A 74 -1.30 5.36 23.49
N THR A 75 -1.79 4.95 22.33
CA THR A 75 -2.44 3.65 22.10
C THR A 75 -1.68 2.86 21.05
N TYR A 76 -1.55 1.55 21.30
CA TYR A 76 -0.99 0.57 20.36
C TYR A 76 -2.09 -0.11 19.56
N TYR A 77 -1.95 -0.10 18.24
CA TYR A 77 -2.83 -0.75 17.29
C TYR A 77 -2.05 -1.84 16.54
N LEU A 78 -2.55 -3.08 16.61
CA LEU A 78 -2.03 -4.21 15.85
C LEU A 78 -2.93 -4.44 14.62
N LEU A 79 -2.35 -4.31 13.43
CA LEU A 79 -3.05 -4.21 12.14
C LEU A 79 -2.59 -5.28 11.12
N ASN A 80 -2.17 -6.42 11.64
CA ASN A 80 -1.71 -7.57 10.86
C ASN A 80 -2.85 -8.30 10.12
N GLY A 81 -2.45 -9.08 9.12
CA GLY A 81 -3.34 -9.94 8.34
C GLY A 81 -3.72 -9.36 6.99
N LEU A 82 -4.89 -9.80 6.49
CA LEU A 82 -5.40 -9.41 5.19
C LEU A 82 -6.05 -8.02 5.25
N SER A 83 -5.69 -7.19 4.28
CA SER A 83 -6.17 -5.83 4.09
C SER A 83 -6.59 -5.59 2.65
N HIS A 84 -7.49 -4.65 2.43
CA HIS A 84 -7.99 -4.32 1.09
C HIS A 84 -7.54 -2.91 0.69
N LEU A 85 -6.80 -2.83 -0.41
CA LEU A 85 -6.51 -1.58 -1.10
C LEU A 85 -7.70 -1.20 -1.98
N THR A 86 -8.14 0.04 -1.89
CA THR A 86 -9.09 0.66 -2.82
C THR A 86 -8.41 1.87 -3.44
N PHE A 87 -8.16 1.82 -4.75
CA PHE A 87 -7.45 2.87 -5.46
C PHE A 87 -8.42 3.99 -5.86
N THR A 88 -8.07 5.23 -5.53
CA THR A 88 -8.80 6.43 -5.99
C THR A 88 -7.98 7.23 -7.00
N SER A 89 -6.68 6.92 -7.13
CA SER A 89 -5.78 7.38 -8.18
C SER A 89 -4.77 6.29 -8.55
N PRO A 90 -3.98 6.44 -9.63
CA PRO A 90 -2.96 5.46 -9.99
C PRO A 90 -1.88 5.22 -8.92
N THR A 91 -1.68 6.17 -8.00
CA THR A 91 -0.59 6.13 -7.01
C THR A 91 -1.09 6.15 -5.57
N GLY A 92 -2.40 6.05 -5.34
CA GLY A 92 -2.96 6.24 -4.01
C GLY A 92 -4.41 5.83 -3.86
N GLY A 93 -4.85 5.80 -2.61
CA GLY A 93 -6.17 5.33 -2.23
C GLY A 93 -6.28 5.12 -0.73
N THR A 94 -7.08 4.15 -0.32
CA THR A 94 -7.21 3.74 1.09
C THR A 94 -6.89 2.26 1.28
N ILE A 95 -6.33 1.93 2.43
CA ILE A 95 -6.13 0.55 2.86
C ILE A 95 -7.07 0.26 4.01
N LYS A 96 -7.95 -0.73 3.85
CA LYS A 96 -8.86 -1.19 4.91
C LYS A 96 -8.27 -2.41 5.60
N PHE A 97 -7.95 -2.26 6.88
CA PHE A 97 -7.64 -3.38 7.78
C PHE A 97 -8.93 -4.04 8.27
N ARG A 98 -8.85 -5.33 8.64
CA ARG A 98 -10.03 -6.13 9.02
C ARG A 98 -10.70 -5.66 10.33
N TYR A 99 -9.97 -4.97 11.19
CA TYR A 99 -10.44 -4.55 12.52
C TYR A 99 -11.52 -3.47 12.44
N THR A 100 -12.60 -3.63 13.19
CA THR A 100 -13.77 -2.71 13.19
C THR A 100 -13.84 -1.81 14.42
N ASP A 101 -13.13 -2.15 15.49
CA ASP A 101 -13.29 -1.52 16.81
C ASP A 101 -12.26 -0.40 17.06
N TYR A 102 -11.29 -0.24 16.15
CA TYR A 102 -10.32 0.84 16.18
C TYR A 102 -10.85 2.08 15.42
N PRO A 103 -10.33 3.28 15.71
CA PRO A 103 -10.73 4.49 15.00
C PRO A 103 -10.60 4.36 13.48
N VAL A 104 -11.51 4.99 12.73
CA VAL A 104 -11.54 4.92 11.25
C VAL A 104 -10.21 5.38 10.62
N ALA A 105 -9.57 6.40 11.20
CA ALA A 105 -8.27 6.89 10.72
C ALA A 105 -7.13 5.85 10.85
N VAL A 106 -7.31 4.82 11.68
CA VAL A 106 -6.37 3.71 11.89
C VAL A 106 -6.75 2.49 11.05
N THR A 107 -8.06 2.22 10.89
CA THR A 107 -8.55 1.03 10.17
C THR A 107 -8.71 1.25 8.68
N ILE A 108 -8.88 2.50 8.24
CA ILE A 108 -9.00 2.89 6.83
C ILE A 108 -8.08 4.09 6.51
N PRO A 109 -6.77 4.02 6.81
CA PRO A 109 -5.86 5.11 6.46
C PRO A 109 -5.69 5.23 4.94
N ALA A 110 -5.24 6.40 4.51
CA ALA A 110 -4.83 6.61 3.14
C ALA A 110 -3.51 5.89 2.85
N PHE A 111 -3.32 5.41 1.62
CA PHE A 111 -2.01 5.07 1.11
C PHE A 111 -1.62 5.96 -0.07
N THR A 112 -0.32 6.20 -0.22
CA THR A 112 0.26 7.04 -1.26
C THR A 112 1.51 6.39 -1.86
N ASN A 113 2.05 7.00 -2.93
CA ASN A 113 3.29 6.58 -3.60
C ASN A 113 3.25 5.11 -4.06
N TYR A 114 2.07 4.62 -4.42
CA TYR A 114 1.93 3.28 -4.96
C TYR A 114 2.68 3.16 -6.28
N SER A 115 3.48 2.09 -6.38
CA SER A 115 4.19 1.72 -7.60
C SER A 115 4.39 0.21 -7.63
N GLU A 116 4.38 -0.33 -8.84
CA GLU A 116 4.80 -1.69 -9.14
C GLU A 116 5.90 -1.59 -10.18
N VAL A 117 7.08 -2.12 -9.86
CA VAL A 117 8.24 -2.06 -10.76
C VAL A 117 8.82 -3.45 -10.93
N ALA A 118 9.31 -3.74 -12.13
CA ALA A 118 10.08 -4.97 -12.35
C ALA A 118 11.26 -5.00 -11.36
N GLY A 119 11.42 -6.13 -10.70
CA GLY A 119 12.48 -6.39 -9.73
C GLY A 119 13.81 -6.74 -10.39
N GLU A 120 14.72 -7.27 -9.57
CA GLU A 120 16.07 -7.68 -10.00
C GLU A 120 16.08 -8.89 -10.96
N SER A 121 14.94 -9.56 -11.14
CA SER A 121 14.76 -10.66 -12.07
C SER A 121 13.42 -10.54 -12.81
N ALA A 122 13.30 -11.20 -13.96
CA ALA A 122 12.12 -11.12 -14.83
C ALA A 122 10.81 -11.58 -14.17
N ASN A 123 10.91 -12.38 -13.12
CA ASN A 123 9.78 -12.98 -12.40
C ASN A 123 9.52 -12.31 -11.05
N LEU A 124 10.18 -11.19 -10.77
CA LEU A 124 9.98 -10.43 -9.54
C LEU A 124 9.35 -9.09 -9.87
N THR A 125 8.32 -8.72 -9.12
CA THR A 125 7.78 -7.37 -9.10
C THR A 125 7.89 -6.81 -7.69
N VAL A 126 8.40 -5.59 -7.58
CA VAL A 126 8.48 -4.85 -6.32
C VAL A 126 7.30 -3.91 -6.25
N VAL A 127 6.46 -4.10 -5.24
CA VAL A 127 5.36 -3.20 -4.91
C VAL A 127 5.82 -2.30 -3.78
N ASN A 128 5.75 -0.98 -3.99
CA ASN A 128 6.04 0.02 -2.96
C ASN A 128 4.82 0.91 -2.76
N PHE A 129 4.54 1.27 -1.51
CA PHE A 129 3.59 2.32 -1.15
C PHE A 129 3.88 2.83 0.26
N SER A 130 3.14 3.83 0.70
CA SER A 130 3.23 4.35 2.06
C SER A 130 1.85 4.37 2.69
N ILE A 131 1.70 3.86 3.91
CA ILE A 131 0.46 3.94 4.69
C ILE A 131 0.54 5.16 5.60
N ASN A 132 -0.42 6.08 5.47
CA ASN A 132 -0.44 7.33 6.20
C ASN A 132 -1.40 7.21 7.38
N PHE A 133 -0.87 6.80 8.54
CA PHE A 133 -1.63 6.83 9.78
C PHE A 133 -1.74 8.26 10.28
N THR A 134 -2.97 8.69 10.54
CA THR A 134 -3.27 9.98 11.16
C THR A 134 -4.00 9.73 12.48
N SER A 135 -3.56 10.37 13.57
CA SER A 135 -4.45 10.56 14.71
C SER A 135 -5.38 11.73 14.36
N GLY A 136 -6.67 11.68 14.71
CA GLY A 136 -7.65 12.73 14.38
C GLY A 136 -7.35 14.14 14.90
N THR A 137 -6.19 14.35 15.52
CA THR A 137 -5.58 15.64 15.84
C THR A 137 -4.23 15.76 15.13
N ASN A 138 -4.07 16.83 14.34
CA ASN A 138 -3.04 17.09 13.32
C ASN A 138 -1.55 17.07 13.74
N SER A 139 -1.17 16.49 14.88
CA SER A 139 0.19 16.52 15.42
C SER A 139 0.89 15.15 15.52
N SER A 140 0.18 14.04 15.31
CA SER A 140 0.74 12.69 15.38
C SER A 140 0.37 11.89 14.12
N ASN A 141 1.22 11.98 13.10
CA ASN A 141 1.08 11.22 11.86
C ASN A 141 2.29 10.31 11.68
N CYS A 142 2.07 9.04 11.37
CA CYS A 142 3.15 8.14 10.97
C CYS A 142 2.92 7.67 9.53
N THR A 143 3.92 7.91 8.67
CA THR A 143 3.92 7.41 7.30
C THR A 143 4.79 6.16 7.24
N LEU A 144 4.16 5.00 7.15
CA LEU A 144 4.81 3.70 7.09
C LEU A 144 5.18 3.36 5.64
N PRO A 145 6.46 3.35 5.25
CA PRO A 145 6.86 2.81 3.96
C PRO A 145 6.67 1.28 3.96
N VAL A 146 6.07 0.76 2.89
CA VAL A 146 5.86 -0.67 2.67
C VAL A 146 6.50 -1.05 1.35
N THR A 147 7.38 -2.04 1.39
CA THR A 147 8.03 -2.63 0.23
C THR A 147 7.81 -4.14 0.25
N ILE A 148 7.31 -4.69 -0.84
CA ILE A 148 7.00 -6.11 -0.97
C ILE A 148 7.55 -6.60 -2.31
N LYS A 149 8.27 -7.72 -2.28
CA LYS A 149 8.70 -8.42 -3.49
C LYS A 149 7.72 -9.56 -3.76
N TYR A 150 7.05 -9.57 -4.91
CA TYR A 150 6.18 -10.64 -5.35
C TYR A 150 6.83 -11.46 -6.47
N GLU A 151 6.64 -12.77 -6.41
CA GLU A 151 7.03 -13.71 -7.46
C GLU A 151 5.87 -13.87 -8.44
N ILE A 152 6.13 -13.55 -9.70
CA ILE A 152 5.22 -13.74 -10.83
C ILE A 152 5.71 -14.98 -11.60
N ASN A 153 4.86 -16.00 -11.67
CA ASN A 153 5.11 -17.23 -12.44
C ASN A 153 4.50 -17.15 -13.83
#